data_AF-G9ZVQ4-F1
#
_entry.id   AF-G9ZVQ4-F1
#
_cell.length_a   1.000
_cell.length_b   1.000
_cell.length_c   1.000
_cell.angle_alpha   90.00
_cell.angle_beta   90.00
_cell.angle_gamma   90.00
#
_symmetry.space_group_name_H-M   'P 1'
#
loop_
_entity.id
_entity.type
_entity.pdbx_description
1 polymer ?
#
loop_
_entity_poly.entity_id
_entity_poly.type
_entity_poly.pdbx_seq_one_letter_code
_entity_poly.pdbx_strand_id
1 'polypeptide(L)'
;MPRLPILTALLCVAPFLLAAPVPAQQRDWLLSGGELLEALKGHAAPEIADAEIRRMVSSARAQAYILGVADGSHGAGRCRRPAMLPHEMADRVATHLQGLPAARLGGGAAPLVMEALPC
;
A
#
# COMPACT_ATOMS: atom_id res chain seq x y z
N MET A 1 67.51 2.44 17.91
CA MET A 1 66.99 1.55 16.85
C MET A 1 66.91 0.15 17.43
N PRO A 2 65.92 -0.70 17.11
CA PRO A 2 64.62 -0.44 16.46
C PRO A 2 63.68 0.36 17.42
N ARG A 3 62.33 0.44 17.43
CA ARG A 3 61.18 -0.14 16.66
C ARG A 3 60.82 -1.61 17.03
N LEU A 4 59.63 -2.19 16.81
CA LEU A 4 58.26 -1.73 16.44
C LEU A 4 57.26 -2.37 17.49
N PRO A 5 55.95 -2.07 17.54
CA PRO A 5 55.06 -2.49 18.63
C PRO A 5 54.31 -3.80 18.38
N ILE A 6 53.74 -4.37 19.46
CA ILE A 6 52.63 -5.34 19.38
C ILE A 6 51.50 -4.86 20.31
N LEU A 7 50.65 -3.99 19.78
CA LEU A 7 49.32 -3.68 20.31
C LEU A 7 48.29 -3.91 19.20
N THR A 8 46.99 -3.90 19.54
CA THR A 8 45.86 -3.96 18.60
C THR A 8 45.84 -5.15 17.63
N ALA A 9 45.44 -6.33 18.14
CA ALA A 9 45.05 -7.48 17.32
C ALA A 9 43.83 -8.23 17.90
N LEU A 10 42.91 -7.53 18.59
CA LEU A 10 41.78 -8.16 19.30
C LEU A 10 40.49 -7.29 19.36
N LEU A 11 40.13 -6.58 18.28
CA LEU A 11 38.89 -5.77 18.25
C LEU A 11 38.21 -5.64 16.87
N CYS A 12 38.22 -6.72 16.06
CA CYS A 12 37.56 -6.74 14.74
C CYS A 12 36.61 -7.94 14.53
N VAL A 13 35.95 -8.43 15.59
CA VAL A 13 34.75 -9.28 15.43
C VAL A 13 33.53 -8.36 15.51
N ALA A 14 33.01 -7.96 14.35
CA ALA A 14 31.95 -6.97 14.25
C ALA A 14 30.60 -7.48 14.80
N PRO A 15 29.77 -6.61 15.43
CA PRO A 15 28.50 -7.01 16.05
C PRO A 15 27.38 -7.20 15.01
N PHE A 16 27.48 -8.26 14.20
CA PHE A 16 26.53 -8.56 13.12
C PHE A 16 25.37 -9.50 13.50
N LEU A 17 25.26 -9.90 14.77
CA LEU A 17 24.44 -11.03 15.23
C LEU A 17 23.02 -10.69 15.75
N LEU A 18 22.54 -9.44 15.60
CA LEU A 18 21.22 -9.01 16.11
C LEU A 18 20.29 -8.35 15.08
N ALA A 19 20.50 -8.63 13.80
CA ALA A 19 19.46 -8.44 12.78
C ALA A 19 18.43 -9.58 12.85
N ALA A 20 17.53 -9.52 13.84
CA ALA A 20 16.41 -10.46 13.90
C ALA A 20 15.53 -10.30 12.64
N PRO A 21 15.12 -11.38 11.96
CA PRO A 21 14.26 -11.28 10.80
C PRO A 21 12.91 -10.71 11.22
N VAL A 22 12.56 -9.52 10.72
CA VAL A 22 11.21 -8.99 10.85
C VAL A 22 10.28 -9.99 10.16
N PRO A 23 9.29 -10.59 10.86
CA PRO A 23 8.38 -11.52 10.23
C PRO A 23 7.59 -10.77 9.16
N ALA A 24 7.74 -11.19 7.89
CA ALA A 24 6.95 -10.64 6.80
C ALA A 24 5.47 -10.86 7.15
N GLN A 25 4.71 -9.77 7.30
CA GLN A 25 3.31 -9.86 7.70
C GLN A 25 2.54 -10.67 6.66
N GLN A 26 2.13 -11.88 7.04
CA GLN A 26 1.55 -12.86 6.12
C GLN A 26 0.08 -12.53 5.85
N ARG A 27 -0.11 -11.47 5.06
CA ARG A 27 -1.40 -11.00 4.56
C ARG A 27 -1.87 -11.81 3.35
N ASP A 28 -3.19 -11.94 3.23
CA ASP A 28 -3.91 -12.51 2.09
C ASP A 28 -4.44 -11.44 1.11
N TRP A 29 -4.32 -10.15 1.44
CA TRP A 29 -4.77 -9.04 0.60
C TRP A 29 -3.66 -8.39 -0.26
N LEU A 30 -3.96 -8.16 -1.55
CA LEU A 30 -3.04 -7.53 -2.50
C LEU A 30 -2.69 -6.07 -2.15
N LEU A 31 -3.69 -5.28 -1.73
CA LEU A 31 -3.51 -3.89 -1.26
C LEU A 31 -4.20 -3.71 0.09
N SER A 32 -3.54 -3.01 1.01
CA SER A 32 -4.15 -2.47 2.23
C SER A 32 -4.93 -1.18 1.95
N GLY A 33 -5.81 -0.77 2.86
CA GLY A 33 -6.50 0.51 2.76
C GLY A 33 -5.54 1.70 2.66
N GLY A 34 -4.39 1.64 3.36
CA GLY A 34 -3.33 2.63 3.28
C GLY A 34 -2.61 2.64 1.93
N GLU A 35 -2.26 1.48 1.39
CA GLU A 35 -1.62 1.37 0.07
C GLU A 35 -2.54 1.89 -1.05
N LEU A 36 -3.84 1.60 -0.97
CA LEU A 36 -4.82 2.15 -1.92
C LEU A 36 -4.99 3.67 -1.77
N LEU A 37 -4.96 4.20 -0.55
CA LEU A 37 -5.02 5.65 -0.32
C LEU A 37 -3.78 6.38 -0.88
N GLU A 38 -2.59 5.84 -0.72
CA GLU A 38 -1.38 6.40 -1.34
C GLU A 38 -1.40 6.24 -2.87
N ALA A 39 -1.94 5.14 -3.41
CA ALA A 39 -2.16 4.99 -4.84
C ALA A 39 -3.12 6.07 -5.41
N LEU A 40 -4.22 6.36 -4.71
CA LEU A 40 -5.17 7.43 -5.06
C LEU A 40 -4.52 8.82 -5.03
N LYS A 41 -3.62 9.07 -4.07
CA LYS A 41 -2.80 10.31 -4.01
C LYS A 41 -1.73 10.38 -5.11
N GLY A 42 -1.47 9.31 -5.87
CA GLY A 42 -0.46 9.28 -6.92
C GLY A 42 0.90 8.69 -6.52
N HIS A 43 0.98 7.96 -5.41
CA HIS A 43 2.23 7.60 -4.71
C HIS A 43 2.55 6.08 -4.70
N ALA A 44 1.98 5.29 -5.64
CA ALA A 44 2.11 3.82 -5.72
C ALA A 44 2.73 3.31 -7.04
N ALA A 45 3.74 4.04 -7.54
CA ALA A 45 4.62 3.59 -8.62
C ALA A 45 6.08 4.04 -8.35
N PRO A 46 6.72 3.55 -7.27
CA PRO A 46 8.08 3.95 -6.87
C PRO A 46 9.15 3.61 -7.92
N GLU A 47 8.87 2.68 -8.84
CA GLU A 47 9.72 2.31 -9.97
C GLU A 47 9.75 3.39 -11.09
N ILE A 48 8.86 4.38 -11.04
CA ILE A 48 8.76 5.44 -12.04
C ILE A 48 9.41 6.71 -11.51
N ALA A 49 10.52 7.13 -12.12
CA ALA A 49 11.28 8.31 -11.71
C ALA A 49 10.55 9.64 -11.99
N ASP A 50 9.92 9.77 -13.16
CA ASP A 50 9.14 10.97 -13.51
C ASP A 50 7.93 11.14 -12.59
N ALA A 51 7.72 12.35 -12.07
CA ALA A 51 6.70 12.62 -11.06
C ALA A 51 5.27 12.58 -11.62
N GLU A 52 5.05 13.01 -12.85
CA GLU A 52 3.72 13.08 -13.46
C GLU A 52 3.30 11.70 -13.99
N ILE A 53 4.22 10.97 -14.63
CA ILE A 53 3.97 9.57 -15.02
C ILE A 53 3.76 8.69 -13.79
N ARG A 54 4.51 8.90 -12.68
CA ARG A 54 4.28 8.21 -11.41
C ARG A 54 2.88 8.50 -10.84
N ARG A 55 2.45 9.77 -10.85
CA ARG A 55 1.12 10.19 -10.39
C ARG A 55 0.01 9.55 -11.23
N MET A 56 0.14 9.62 -12.55
CA MET A 56 -0.78 9.03 -13.53
C MET A 56 -0.92 7.52 -13.35
N VAL A 57 0.19 6.78 -13.34
CA VAL A 57 0.18 5.30 -13.24
C VAL A 57 -0.35 4.84 -11.87
N SER A 58 -0.02 5.55 -10.79
CA SER A 58 -0.54 5.25 -9.45
C SER A 58 -2.06 5.43 -9.38
N SER A 59 -2.59 6.53 -9.92
CA SER A 59 -4.04 6.77 -9.97
C SER A 59 -4.75 5.75 -10.86
N ALA A 60 -4.16 5.37 -12.00
CA ALA A 60 -4.70 4.32 -12.87
C ALA A 60 -4.75 2.95 -12.17
N ARG A 61 -3.70 2.59 -11.41
CA ARG A 61 -3.68 1.37 -10.58
C ARG A 61 -4.78 1.38 -9.51
N ALA A 62 -4.98 2.51 -8.83
CA ALA A 62 -6.03 2.66 -7.83
C ALA A 62 -7.43 2.52 -8.44
N GLN A 63 -7.69 3.20 -9.57
CA GLN A 63 -8.97 3.11 -10.28
C GLN A 63 -9.24 1.69 -10.78
N ALA A 64 -8.25 1.01 -11.37
CA ALA A 64 -8.38 -0.38 -11.81
C ALA A 64 -8.67 -1.35 -10.66
N TYR A 65 -8.05 -1.17 -9.49
CA TYR A 65 -8.36 -1.95 -8.29
C TYR A 65 -9.79 -1.72 -7.80
N ILE A 66 -10.23 -0.46 -7.74
CA ILE A 66 -11.59 -0.09 -7.31
C ILE A 66 -12.64 -0.67 -8.25
N LEU A 67 -12.45 -0.58 -9.57
CA LEU A 67 -13.33 -1.18 -10.57
C LEU A 67 -13.38 -2.71 -10.45
N GLY A 68 -12.23 -3.38 -10.28
CA GLY A 68 -12.18 -4.83 -10.09
C GLY A 68 -12.94 -5.32 -8.85
N VAL A 69 -12.87 -4.57 -7.74
CA VAL A 69 -13.69 -4.85 -6.54
C VAL A 69 -15.17 -4.52 -6.78
N ALA A 70 -15.46 -3.42 -7.46
CA ALA A 70 -16.83 -3.01 -7.78
C ALA A 70 -17.54 -4.07 -8.63
N ASP A 71 -16.94 -4.52 -9.72
CA ASP A 71 -17.49 -5.53 -10.63
C ASP A 71 -17.57 -6.91 -9.96
N GLY A 72 -16.52 -7.32 -9.23
CA GLY A 72 -16.51 -8.57 -8.47
C GLY A 72 -17.64 -8.65 -7.42
N SER A 73 -18.06 -7.52 -6.85
CA SER A 73 -19.17 -7.46 -5.89
C SER A 73 -20.56 -7.61 -6.51
N HIS A 74 -20.74 -7.36 -7.82
CA HIS A 74 -22.06 -7.40 -8.46
C HIS A 74 -22.64 -8.82 -8.57
N GLY A 75 -21.79 -9.85 -8.69
CA GLY A 75 -22.21 -11.24 -8.84
C GLY A 75 -22.99 -11.83 -7.65
N ALA A 76 -22.98 -11.15 -6.49
CA ALA A 76 -23.64 -11.62 -5.27
C ALA A 76 -25.16 -11.37 -5.23
N GLY A 77 -25.75 -10.72 -6.24
CA GLY A 77 -27.21 -10.63 -6.46
C GLY A 77 -28.01 -9.75 -5.48
N ARG A 78 -27.36 -9.08 -4.52
CA ARG A 78 -28.02 -8.31 -3.44
C ARG A 78 -28.13 -6.80 -3.68
N CYS A 79 -27.48 -6.28 -4.72
CA CYS A 79 -27.27 -4.85 -4.89
C CYS A 79 -27.30 -4.47 -6.38
N ARG A 80 -28.04 -3.40 -6.70
CA ARG A 80 -27.94 -2.70 -7.98
C ARG A 80 -27.37 -1.30 -7.71
N ARG A 81 -26.04 -1.22 -7.68
CA ARG A 81 -25.30 0.02 -7.48
C ARG A 81 -25.78 1.10 -8.47
N PRO A 82 -25.98 2.36 -8.04
CA PRO A 82 -26.26 3.45 -8.98
C PRO A 82 -25.13 3.57 -10.00
N ALA A 83 -25.47 4.01 -11.22
CA ALA A 83 -24.46 4.36 -12.21
C ALA A 83 -23.56 5.48 -11.65
N MET A 84 -22.26 5.22 -11.60
CA MET A 84 -21.22 6.16 -11.20
C MET A 84 -20.06 6.07 -12.19
N LEU A 85 -19.42 7.20 -12.47
CA LEU A 85 -18.22 7.26 -13.29
C LEU A 85 -17.00 6.75 -12.50
N PRO A 86 -15.96 6.20 -13.14
CA PRO A 86 -14.79 5.65 -12.44
C PRO A 86 -14.11 6.65 -11.49
N HIS A 87 -14.11 7.94 -11.82
CA HIS A 87 -13.57 8.98 -10.93
C HIS A 87 -14.47 9.24 -9.71
N GLU A 88 -15.80 9.24 -9.86
CA GLU A 88 -16.73 9.36 -8.72
C GLU A 88 -16.58 8.20 -7.73
N MET A 89 -16.30 6.99 -8.25
CA MET A 89 -15.96 5.85 -7.39
C MET A 89 -14.62 6.08 -6.67
N ALA A 90 -13.59 6.57 -7.38
CA ALA A 90 -12.29 6.87 -6.78
C ALA A 90 -12.37 7.97 -5.71
N ASP A 91 -13.13 9.04 -5.93
CA ASP A 91 -13.32 10.15 -5.00
C ASP A 91 -14.08 9.72 -3.74
N ARG A 92 -15.11 8.88 -3.89
CA ARG A 92 -15.84 8.28 -2.75
C ARG A 92 -14.93 7.38 -1.90
N VAL A 93 -14.15 6.51 -2.55
CA VAL A 93 -13.19 5.63 -1.87
C VAL A 93 -12.09 6.44 -1.18
N ALA A 94 -11.55 7.47 -1.84
CA ALA A 94 -10.56 8.37 -1.25
C ALA A 94 -11.12 9.08 -0.02
N THR A 95 -12.34 9.62 -0.11
CA THR A 95 -13.02 10.29 1.00
C THR A 95 -13.26 9.35 2.18
N HIS A 96 -13.72 8.12 1.93
CA HIS A 96 -13.90 7.10 2.97
C HIS A 96 -12.58 6.77 3.67
N LEU A 97 -11.55 6.40 2.90
CA LEU A 97 -10.25 6.00 3.44
C LEU A 97 -9.56 7.13 4.23
N GLN A 98 -9.71 8.39 3.81
CA GLN A 98 -9.19 9.55 4.54
C GLN A 98 -9.89 9.76 5.90
N GLY A 99 -11.15 9.35 6.03
CA GLY A 99 -11.90 9.41 7.29
C GLY A 99 -11.64 8.24 8.26
N LEU A 100 -10.88 7.21 7.87
CA LEU A 100 -10.66 6.03 8.71
C LEU A 100 -9.48 6.19 9.67
N PRO A 101 -9.58 5.68 10.92
CA PRO A 101 -8.42 5.53 11.79
C PRO A 101 -7.35 4.63 11.15
N ALA A 102 -6.08 4.98 11.32
CA ALA A 102 -4.94 4.27 10.72
C ALA A 102 -4.93 2.75 10.97
N ALA A 103 -5.46 2.29 12.12
CA ALA A 103 -5.62 0.88 12.44
C ALA A 103 -6.53 0.11 11.46
N ARG A 104 -7.54 0.77 10.86
CA ARG A 104 -8.38 0.16 9.80
C ARG A 104 -7.65 0.10 8.45
N LEU A 105 -6.81 1.09 8.17
CA LEU A 105 -6.07 1.19 6.89
C LEU A 105 -4.98 0.12 6.74
N GLY A 106 -4.54 -0.52 7.83
CA GLY A 106 -3.62 -1.66 7.78
C GLY A 106 -4.21 -2.96 7.22
N GLY A 107 -5.54 -3.11 7.24
CA GLY A 107 -6.24 -4.26 6.67
C GLY A 107 -6.46 -4.14 5.15
N GLY A 108 -6.92 -5.22 4.53
CA GLY A 108 -7.17 -5.28 3.08
C GLY A 108 -8.17 -4.24 2.57
N ALA A 109 -7.90 -3.67 1.39
CA ALA A 109 -8.67 -2.56 0.83
C ALA A 109 -10.05 -2.95 0.29
N ALA A 110 -10.24 -4.17 -0.25
CA ALA A 110 -11.49 -4.54 -0.91
C ALA A 110 -12.76 -4.40 -0.02
N PRO A 111 -12.78 -4.82 1.27
CA PRO A 111 -13.87 -4.49 2.19
C PRO A 111 -14.13 -2.99 2.32
N LEU A 112 -13.08 -2.17 2.41
CA LEU A 112 -13.18 -0.71 2.56
C LEU A 112 -13.71 -0.04 1.28
N VAL A 113 -13.41 -0.59 0.10
CA VAL A 113 -14.02 -0.16 -1.19
C VAL A 113 -15.51 -0.52 -1.21
N MET A 114 -15.90 -1.70 -0.72
CA MET A 114 -17.31 -2.09 -0.61
C MET A 114 -18.09 -1.27 0.45
N GLU A 115 -17.43 -0.79 1.51
CA GLU A 115 -18.02 0.17 2.45
C GLU A 115 -18.24 1.56 1.82
N ALA A 116 -17.33 2.00 0.95
CA ALA A 116 -17.36 3.33 0.35
C ALA A 116 -18.32 3.47 -0.85
N LEU A 117 -18.57 2.38 -1.57
CA LEU A 117 -19.39 2.37 -2.78
C LEU A 117 -20.81 1.88 -2.47
N PRO A 118 -21.84 2.76 -2.52
CA PRO A 118 -23.18 2.45 -2.03
C PRO A 118 -23.85 1.28 -2.78
N CYS A 119 -24.81 0.69 -2.06
CA CYS A 119 -25.79 -0.29 -2.51
C CYS A 119 -27.17 0.12 -1.97
#